data_AF-J9F6B0-F1
#
_entry.id   AF-J9F6B0-F1
#
_cell.length_a   1.000
_cell.length_b   1.000
_cell.length_c   1.000
_cell.angle_alpha   90.00
_cell.angle_beta   90.00
_cell.angle_gamma   90.00
#
_symmetry.space_group_name_H-M   'P 1'
#
loop_
_entity.id
_entity.type
_entity.pdbx_description
1 polymer ?
#
loop_
_entity_poly.entity_id
_entity_poly.type
_entity_poly.pdbx_seq_one_letter_code
_entity_poly.pdbx_strand_id
1 'polypeptide(L)' 'MTDYKVNFRELKAKVSIDDVAYSLGYRLDRKAGVGRYIEMVLGDGKEKKDTLIICHPQDKAAQRYFRRD' A
#
# COMPACT_ATOMS: atom_id res chain seq x y z
N MET A 1 12.41 -7.50 -28.32
CA MET A 1 11.95 -7.07 -26.98
C MET A 1 12.97 -7.58 -25.99
N THR A 2 13.60 -6.69 -25.24
CA THR A 2 14.60 -7.06 -24.23
C THR A 2 13.90 -7.91 -23.16
N ASP A 3 14.36 -9.15 -22.97
CA ASP A 3 13.92 -10.01 -21.88
C ASP A 3 14.43 -9.42 -20.57
N TYR A 4 13.68 -8.47 -20.01
CA TYR A 4 13.93 -8.01 -18.66
C TYR A 4 13.56 -9.17 -17.75
N LYS A 5 14.57 -9.94 -17.33
CA LYS A 5 14.47 -10.92 -16.27
C LYS A 5 14.25 -10.18 -14.94
N VAL A 6 13.05 -9.63 -14.77
CA VAL A 6 12.67 -8.88 -13.57
C VAL A 6 12.44 -9.89 -12.45
N ASN A 7 13.26 -9.83 -11.42
CA ASN A 7 13.01 -10.55 -10.19
C ASN A 7 12.02 -9.76 -9.33
N PHE A 8 10.73 -10.09 -9.43
CA PHE A 8 9.68 -9.42 -8.67
C PHE A 8 9.87 -9.49 -7.15
N ARG A 9 10.53 -10.54 -6.65
CA ARG A 9 10.81 -10.69 -5.21
C ARG A 9 11.83 -9.66 -4.74
N GLU A 10 12.88 -9.42 -5.53
CA GLU A 10 13.86 -8.36 -5.23
C GLU A 10 13.27 -6.96 -5.41
N LEU A 11 12.39 -6.78 -6.41
CA LEU A 11 11.70 -5.52 -6.61
C LEU A 11 10.77 -5.17 -5.43
N LYS A 12 10.02 -6.17 -4.93
CA LYS A 12 9.13 -6.06 -3.76
C LYS A 12 9.89 -5.66 -2.49
N ALA A 13 11.13 -6.12 -2.33
CA ALA A 13 11.96 -5.73 -1.19
C ALA A 13 12.40 -4.26 -1.24
N LYS A 14 12.45 -3.65 -2.42
CA LYS A 14 12.86 -2.26 -2.63
C LYS A 14 11.70 -1.27 -2.56
N VAL A 15 10.47 -1.73 -2.80
CA VAL A 15 9.28 -0.87 -2.90
C VAL A 15 8.19 -1.37 -1.94
N SER A 16 7.80 -0.54 -0.97
CA SER A 16 6.72 -0.87 -0.04
C SER A 16 5.34 -0.76 -0.72
N ILE A 17 4.35 -1.45 -0.16
CA ILE A 17 2.97 -1.32 -0.63
C ILE A 17 2.42 0.07 -0.35
N ASP A 18 2.81 0.68 0.78
CA ASP A 18 2.42 2.05 1.12
C ASP A 18 2.96 3.06 0.09
N ASP A 19 4.22 2.93 -0.36
CA ASP A 19 4.80 3.79 -1.40
C ASP A 19 3.99 3.69 -2.72
N VAL A 20 3.59 2.47 -3.11
CA VAL A 20 2.74 2.26 -4.29
C VAL A 20 1.37 2.88 -4.10
N ALA A 21 0.74 2.69 -2.94
CA ALA A 21 -0.56 3.27 -2.62
C ALA A 21 -0.52 4.82 -2.66
N TYR A 22 0.54 5.42 -2.10
CA TYR A 22 0.78 6.87 -2.21
C TYR A 22 0.93 7.32 -3.66
N SER A 23 1.69 6.60 -4.48
CA SER A 23 1.85 6.90 -5.91
C SER A 23 0.52 6.81 -6.68
N LEU A 24 -0.40 5.95 -6.25
CA LEU A 24 -1.74 5.81 -6.83
C LEU A 24 -2.74 6.85 -6.29
N GLY A 25 -2.32 7.72 -5.38
CA GLY A 25 -3.15 8.80 -4.83
C GLY A 25 -3.91 8.43 -3.55
N TYR A 26 -3.69 7.24 -2.98
CA TYR A 26 -4.24 6.91 -1.67
C TYR A 26 -3.54 7.75 -0.60
N ARG A 27 -4.29 8.09 0.45
CA ARG A 27 -3.80 8.86 1.61
C ARG A 27 -4.10 8.10 2.90
N LEU A 28 -3.20 8.22 3.87
CA LEU A 28 -3.37 7.60 5.18
C LEU A 28 -4.62 8.18 5.88
N ASP A 29 -5.56 7.32 6.28
CA ASP A 29 -6.67 7.73 7.13
C ASP A 29 -6.21 7.79 8.58
N ARG A 30 -5.86 9.00 9.04
CA ARG A 30 -5.39 9.25 10.40
C ARG A 30 -6.44 8.89 11.47
N LYS A 31 -7.72 8.74 11.10
CA LYS A 31 -8.76 8.30 12.04
C LYS A 31 -8.60 6.84 12.47
N ALA A 32 -8.05 5.99 11.60
CA ALA A 32 -7.84 4.57 11.88
C ALA A 32 -6.59 4.30 12.74
N GLY A 33 -5.71 5.31 12.90
CA GLY A 33 -4.44 5.19 13.61
C GLY A 33 -3.35 4.49 12.78
N VAL A 34 -2.13 4.42 13.34
CA VAL A 34 -0.98 3.76 12.72
C VAL A 34 -0.52 2.65 13.65
N GLY A 35 -0.76 1.39 13.28
CA GLY A 35 -0.38 0.23 14.05
C GLY A 35 0.07 -0.91 13.16
N ARG A 36 -0.27 -2.16 13.54
CA ARG A 36 0.04 -3.34 12.72
C ARG A 36 -0.63 -3.30 11.35
N TYR A 37 -1.73 -2.56 11.23
CA TYR A 37 -2.42 -2.27 10.00
C TYR A 37 -2.55 -0.76 9.85
N ILE A 38 -2.41 -0.27 8.63
CA ILE A 38 -2.64 1.12 8.25
C ILE A 38 -3.77 1.16 7.23
N GLU A 39 -4.68 2.13 7.37
CA GLU A 39 -5.76 2.33 6.42
C GLU A 39 -5.39 3.46 5.46
N MET A 40 -5.53 3.19 4.16
CA MET A 40 -5.24 4.10 3.07
C MET A 40 -6.51 4.29 2.24
N VAL A 41 -6.89 5.54 2.02
CA VAL A 41 -8.16 5.89 1.39
C VAL A 41 -7.89 6.66 0.11
N LEU A 42 -8.60 6.29 -0.95
CA LEU A 42 -8.63 7.02 -2.21
C LEU A 42 -9.85 7.92 -2.26
N GLY A 43 -9.63 9.21 -2.53
CA GLY A 43 -10.68 10.22 -2.60
C GLY A 43 -10.43 11.40 -1.66
N ASP A 44 -11.15 12.49 -1.89
CA ASP A 44 -11.15 13.66 -1.02
C ASP A 44 -12.22 13.43 0.04
N GLY A 45 -11.93 13.59 1.33
CA GLY A 45 -12.64 12.99 2.48
C GLY A 45 -14.17 13.14 2.60
N LYS A 46 -14.84 13.80 1.65
CA LYS A 46 -16.29 13.79 1.40
C LYS A 46 -16.78 12.57 0.61
N GLU A 47 -15.97 12.02 -0.30
CA GLU A 47 -16.30 10.82 -1.09
C GLU A 47 -15.14 9.83 -1.04
N LYS A 48 -15.23 8.85 -0.13
CA LYS A 48 -14.31 7.69 -0.11
C LYS A 48 -14.64 6.81 -1.32
N LYS A 49 -13.74 6.77 -2.31
CA LYS A 49 -13.87 5.93 -3.52
C LYS A 49 -13.34 4.52 -3.30
N ASP A 50 -12.29 4.41 -2.51
CA ASP A 50 -11.70 3.12 -2.19
C ASP A 50 -10.97 3.14 -0.84
N THR A 51 -10.92 1.99 -0.20
CA THR A 51 -10.17 1.79 1.05
C THR A 51 -9.28 0.55 0.96
N LEU A 52 -7.99 0.77 1.17
CA LEU A 52 -6.94 -0.23 1.18
C LEU A 52 -6.40 -0.36 2.60
N ILE A 53 -6.37 -1.57 3.14
CA ILE A 53 -5.70 -1.84 4.41
C ILE A 53 -4.37 -2.55 4.14
N ILE A 54 -3.29 -1.99 4.68
CA ILE A 54 -1.95 -2.52 4.53
C ILE A 54 -1.47 -3.02 5.88
N CYS A 55 -1.06 -4.28 5.96
CA CYS A 55 -0.29 -4.79 7.09
C CYS A 55 1.11 -4.18 7.04
N HIS A 56 1.52 -3.52 8.11
CA HIS A 56 2.75 -2.72 8.18
C HIS A 56 3.77 -3.32 9.18
N PRO A 57 4.33 -4.52 8.90
CA PRO A 57 5.46 -5.05 9.65
C PRO A 57 6.73 -4.24 9.37
N GLN A 58 7.74 -4.40 10.24
CA GLN A 58 9.05 -3.77 10.09
C GLN A 58 9.77 -4.19 8.79
N ASP A 59 9.58 -5.45 8.36
CA ASP A 59 10.08 -5.93 7.07
C ASP A 59 9.11 -5.51 5.93
N LYS A 60 9.56 -4.56 5.10
CA LYS A 60 8.79 -4.07 3.95
C LYS A 60 8.41 -5.19 2.96
N ALA A 61 9.27 -6.20 2.78
CA ALA A 61 8.99 -7.31 1.86
C ALA A 61 7.83 -8.19 2.36
N ALA A 62 7.61 -8.24 3.67
CA ALA A 62 6.53 -8.98 4.32
C ALA A 62 5.20 -8.21 4.38
N GLN A 63 5.16 -6.97 3.89
CA GLN A 63 3.92 -6.21 3.79
C GLN A 63 2.90 -6.94 2.91
N ARG A 64 1.66 -6.91 3.38
CA ARG A 64 0.50 -7.49 2.69
C ARG A 64 -0.62 -6.46 2.68
N TYR A 65 -1.57 -6.60 1.77
CA TYR A 65 -2.72 -5.71 1.72
C TYR A 65 -4.01 -6.50 1.52
N PHE A 66 -5.12 -5.88 1.88
CA PHE A 66 -6.45 -6.29 1.47
C PHE A 66 -7.30 -5.04 1.25
N ARG A 67 -8.25 -5.15 0.33
CA ARG A 67 -9.22 -4.11 0.05
C ARG A 67 -10.40 -4.26 1.00
N ARG A 68 -10.96 -3.15 1.46
CA ARG A 68 -12.18 -3.13 2.26
C ARG A 68 -13.32 -2.65 1.37
N ASP A 69 -14.21 -3.56 0.99
CA ASP A 69 -15.49 -3.25 0.32
C ASP A 69 -16.46 -2.55 1.27
#